data_AF-A0A8J2JW71-F1
#
_entry.id   AF-A0A8J2JW71-F1
#
_cell.length_a   1.000
_cell.length_b   1.000
_cell.length_c   1.000
_cell.angle_alpha   90.00
_cell.angle_beta   90.00
_cell.angle_gamma   90.00
#
_symmetry.space_group_name_H-M   'P 1'
#
loop_
_entity.id
_entity.type
_entity.pdbx_description
1 polymer ?
#
loop_
_entity_poly.entity_id
_entity_poly.type
_entity_poly.pdbx_seq_one_letter_code
_entity_poly.pdbx_strand_id
1 'polypeptide(L)'
;MKRLNQILSQISDIYGTERVCLGPKDCLLLKPGLISLLSSIKEPMERKKKAWIAWHDTVGRKFRPLYIEYKKLKNKLAVVRGYRDYGEDLRDRYGKISFDQEVKLLYEGILPLYKELHAYVRRRLNDHYKLEQPKYIKQHLLGDMWGRFWTHLYSIAVPFLGRTQHDLSETMKKQNYTVEKMFLTAQDFYVSLGLKPLPSSFFNLSMLEKPSDRDVVCHPTAWDFFDSKDFRISMCTRISFDDLLT
;
A
#
# COMPACT_ATOMS: atom_id res chain seq x y z
N MET A 1 -8.45 26.16 9.86
CA MET A 1 -8.17 24.86 10.52
C MET A 1 -9.39 23.93 10.52
N LYS A 2 -10.56 24.30 11.10
CA LYS A 2 -11.75 23.42 11.19
C LYS A 2 -12.17 22.75 9.87
N ARG A 3 -12.32 23.51 8.78
CA ARG A 3 -12.71 22.98 7.46
C ARG A 3 -11.68 22.01 6.87
N LEU A 4 -10.38 22.28 7.04
CA LEU A 4 -9.32 21.41 6.56
C LEU A 4 -9.38 20.03 7.26
N ASN A 5 -9.57 20.02 8.57
CA ASN A 5 -9.71 18.78 9.34
C ASN A 5 -10.96 17.99 8.94
N GLN A 6 -12.08 18.68 8.67
CA GLN A 6 -13.30 18.04 8.15
C GLN A 6 -13.06 17.39 6.77
N ILE A 7 -12.37 18.07 5.86
CA ILE A 7 -12.04 17.50 4.54
C ILE A 7 -11.15 16.27 4.68
N LEU A 8 -10.14 16.31 5.55
CA LEU A 8 -9.26 15.17 5.82
C LEU A 8 -10.02 13.97 6.38
N SER A 9 -10.94 14.20 7.33
CA SER A 9 -11.82 13.14 7.85
C SER A 9 -12.68 12.56 6.73
N GLN A 10 -13.38 13.39 5.96
CA GLN A 10 -14.24 12.93 4.86
C GLN A 10 -13.47 12.13 3.80
N ILE A 11 -12.25 12.57 3.45
CA ILE A 11 -11.37 11.86 2.53
C ILE A 11 -11.01 10.47 3.08
N SER A 12 -10.64 10.41 4.37
CA SER A 12 -10.31 9.15 5.04
C SER A 12 -11.51 8.20 5.09
N ASP A 13 -12.69 8.72 5.44
CA ASP A 13 -13.94 7.96 5.54
C ASP A 13 -14.33 7.39 4.17
N ILE A 14 -14.36 8.22 3.12
CA ILE A 14 -14.66 7.78 1.75
C ILE A 14 -13.69 6.68 1.31
N TYR A 15 -12.40 6.81 1.59
CA TYR A 15 -11.42 5.81 1.18
C TYR A 15 -11.56 4.49 1.98
N GLY A 16 -11.91 4.58 3.27
CA GLY A 16 -11.98 3.43 4.18
C GLY A 16 -13.31 2.65 4.12
N THR A 17 -14.44 3.33 3.88
CA THR A 17 -15.77 2.73 4.07
C THR A 17 -16.58 2.59 2.78
N GLU A 18 -16.14 3.21 1.67
CA GLU A 18 -16.90 3.16 0.43
C GLU A 18 -16.91 1.76 -0.18
N ARG A 19 -18.11 1.24 -0.45
CA ARG A 19 -18.32 -0.03 -1.13
C ARG A 19 -18.47 0.17 -2.62
N VAL A 20 -17.77 -0.66 -3.39
CA VAL A 20 -17.79 -0.66 -4.85
C VAL A 20 -18.51 -1.89 -5.36
N CYS A 21 -19.59 -1.66 -6.09
CA CYS A 21 -20.44 -2.73 -6.59
C CYS A 21 -20.13 -3.08 -8.05
N LEU A 22 -19.77 -4.34 -8.29
CA LEU A 22 -19.60 -4.92 -9.63
C LEU A 22 -20.90 -5.55 -10.15
N GLY A 23 -21.90 -5.68 -9.29
CA GLY A 23 -23.25 -6.14 -9.60
C GLY A 23 -24.19 -5.92 -8.40
N PRO A 24 -25.48 -6.24 -8.50
CA PRO A 24 -26.48 -5.94 -7.46
C PRO A 24 -26.17 -6.51 -6.07
N LYS A 25 -25.45 -7.64 -6.02
CA LYS A 25 -25.06 -8.32 -4.77
C LYS A 25 -23.54 -8.45 -4.59
N ASP A 26 -22.74 -7.94 -5.53
CA ASP A 26 -21.27 -8.04 -5.52
C ASP A 26 -20.69 -6.66 -5.18
N CYS A 27 -20.76 -6.28 -3.91
CA CYS A 27 -20.25 -5.01 -3.40
C CYS A 27 -19.08 -5.25 -2.46
N LEU A 28 -17.92 -4.72 -2.83
CA LEU A 28 -16.64 -4.97 -2.15
C LEU A 28 -16.09 -3.67 -1.56
N LEU A 29 -15.56 -3.75 -0.35
CA LEU A 29 -14.65 -2.73 0.18
C LEU A 29 -13.28 -2.83 -0.52
N LEU A 30 -12.46 -1.78 -0.44
CA LEU A 30 -11.09 -1.80 -0.94
C LEU A 30 -10.29 -2.95 -0.34
N LYS A 31 -10.18 -2.98 1.00
CA LYS A 31 -9.49 -4.03 1.76
C LYS A 31 -10.53 -4.83 2.58
N PRO A 32 -10.54 -6.17 2.49
CA PRO A 32 -9.70 -7.02 1.64
C PRO A 32 -10.23 -7.22 0.20
N GLY A 33 -11.47 -6.82 -0.08
CA GLY A 33 -12.23 -7.27 -1.27
C GLY A 33 -11.58 -6.96 -2.61
N LEU A 34 -11.51 -5.68 -2.99
CA LEU A 34 -10.96 -5.28 -4.29
C LEU A 34 -9.46 -5.61 -4.42
N ILE A 35 -8.69 -5.47 -3.33
CA ILE A 35 -7.26 -5.84 -3.31
C ILE A 35 -7.08 -7.33 -3.64
N SER A 36 -7.85 -8.22 -2.99
CA SER A 36 -7.77 -9.66 -3.26
C SER A 36 -8.22 -10.02 -4.68
N LEU A 37 -9.20 -9.30 -5.22
CA LEU A 37 -9.68 -9.52 -6.59
C LEU A 37 -8.59 -9.16 -7.61
N LEU A 38 -7.94 -8.00 -7.46
CA LEU A 38 -6.91 -7.56 -8.41
C LEU A 38 -5.62 -8.37 -8.30
N SER A 39 -5.24 -8.81 -7.09
CA SER A 39 -4.05 -9.62 -6.86
C SER A 39 -4.17 -11.07 -7.33
N SER A 40 -5.38 -11.63 -7.36
CA SER A 40 -5.60 -13.02 -7.75
C SER A 40 -5.33 -13.26 -9.24
N ILE A 41 -4.41 -14.15 -9.58
CA ILE A 41 -4.17 -14.57 -10.98
C ILE A 41 -5.32 -15.41 -11.56
N LYS A 42 -6.20 -15.95 -10.72
CA LYS A 42 -7.36 -16.76 -11.14
C LYS A 42 -8.54 -15.89 -11.57
N GLU A 43 -8.56 -14.62 -11.19
CA GLU A 43 -9.66 -13.71 -11.52
C GLU A 43 -9.64 -13.32 -13.01
N PRO A 44 -10.79 -13.39 -13.71
CA PRO A 44 -10.87 -13.02 -15.12
C PRO A 44 -10.44 -11.58 -15.39
N MET A 45 -9.70 -11.36 -16.47
CA MET A 45 -9.21 -10.02 -16.87
C MET A 45 -10.34 -8.98 -16.91
N GLU A 46 -11.50 -9.31 -17.49
CA GLU A 46 -12.62 -8.36 -17.59
C GLU A 46 -13.21 -8.01 -16.22
N ARG A 47 -13.19 -8.93 -15.26
CA ARG A 47 -13.64 -8.63 -13.90
C ARG A 47 -12.65 -7.72 -13.18
N LYS A 48 -11.34 -7.93 -13.35
CA LYS A 48 -10.30 -7.02 -12.85
C LYS A 48 -10.44 -5.62 -13.43
N LYS A 49 -10.66 -5.52 -14.74
CA LYS A 49 -10.91 -4.25 -15.43
C LYS A 49 -12.14 -3.55 -14.85
N LYS A 50 -13.27 -4.26 -14.71
CA LYS A 50 -14.50 -3.72 -14.13
C LYS A 50 -14.27 -3.21 -12.70
N ALA A 51 -13.57 -3.99 -11.88
CA ALA A 51 -13.24 -3.62 -10.50
C ALA A 51 -12.37 -2.36 -10.41
N TRP A 52 -11.33 -2.28 -11.24
CA TRP A 52 -10.44 -1.13 -11.28
C TRP A 52 -11.17 0.15 -11.71
N ILE A 53 -11.99 0.07 -12.77
CA ILE A 53 -12.79 1.21 -13.25
C ILE A 53 -13.79 1.63 -12.17
N ALA A 54 -14.57 0.69 -11.63
CA ALA A 54 -15.60 0.97 -10.65
C ALA A 54 -15.02 1.63 -9.39
N TRP A 55 -13.85 1.21 -8.91
CA TRP A 55 -13.17 1.86 -7.79
C TRP A 55 -12.85 3.34 -8.08
N HIS A 56 -12.23 3.61 -9.23
CA HIS A 56 -11.86 4.98 -9.60
C HIS A 56 -13.09 5.86 -9.87
N ASP A 57 -14.17 5.29 -10.40
CA ASP A 57 -15.42 6.03 -10.60
C ASP A 57 -16.15 6.31 -9.28
N THR A 58 -16.31 5.32 -8.41
CA THR A 58 -17.07 5.48 -7.15
C THR A 58 -16.30 6.37 -6.18
N VAL A 59 -15.04 6.03 -5.89
CA VAL A 59 -14.23 6.75 -4.90
C VAL A 59 -13.65 8.02 -5.48
N GLY A 60 -13.03 7.95 -6.66
CA GLY A 60 -12.35 9.10 -7.27
C GLY A 60 -13.28 10.28 -7.54
N ARG A 61 -14.53 10.04 -7.96
CA ARG A 61 -15.51 11.12 -8.20
C ARG A 61 -15.91 11.84 -6.91
N LYS A 62 -16.12 11.10 -5.82
CA LYS A 62 -16.41 11.67 -4.48
C LYS A 62 -15.19 12.42 -3.92
N PHE A 63 -13.99 11.91 -4.18
CA PHE A 63 -12.72 12.46 -3.70
C PHE A 63 -12.36 13.79 -4.38
N ARG A 64 -12.66 13.93 -5.68
CA ARG A 64 -12.24 15.08 -6.50
C ARG A 64 -12.61 16.46 -5.93
N PRO A 65 -13.88 16.79 -5.60
CA PRO A 65 -14.22 18.12 -5.09
C PRO A 65 -13.51 18.43 -3.76
N LEU A 66 -13.41 17.44 -2.87
CA LEU A 66 -12.70 17.56 -1.59
C LEU A 66 -11.22 17.85 -1.78
N TYR A 67 -10.57 17.16 -2.73
CA TYR A 67 -9.15 17.34 -3.00
C TYR A 67 -8.83 18.72 -3.61
N ILE A 68 -9.72 19.27 -4.44
CA ILE A 68 -9.59 20.63 -4.98
C ILE A 68 -9.61 21.66 -3.84
N GLU A 69 -10.52 21.52 -2.88
CA GLU A 69 -10.60 22.39 -1.72
C GLU A 69 -9.40 22.20 -0.78
N TYR A 70 -9.03 20.95 -0.50
CA TYR A 70 -7.83 20.58 0.26
C TYR A 70 -6.57 21.27 -0.28
N LYS A 71 -6.33 21.16 -1.59
CA LYS A 71 -5.18 21.81 -2.26
C LYS A 71 -5.17 23.32 -2.00
N LYS A 72 -6.31 23.99 -2.18
CA LYS A 72 -6.43 25.45 -1.95
C LYS A 72 -6.08 25.81 -0.51
N LEU A 73 -6.63 25.08 0.47
CA LEU A 73 -6.41 25.35 1.88
C LEU A 73 -4.97 25.06 2.30
N LYS A 74 -4.36 23.97 1.82
CA LYS A 74 -2.97 23.64 2.09
C LYS A 74 -2.00 24.65 1.50
N ASN A 75 -2.22 25.11 0.27
CA ASN A 75 -1.39 26.16 -0.32
C ASN A 75 -1.53 27.49 0.45
N LYS A 76 -2.74 27.87 0.88
CA LYS A 76 -2.91 29.06 1.73
C LYS A 76 -2.09 28.98 3.02
N LEU A 77 -2.07 27.82 3.68
CA LEU A 77 -1.27 27.61 4.88
C LEU A 77 0.22 27.68 4.61
N ALA A 78 0.68 27.09 3.49
CA ALA A 78 2.08 27.15 3.09
C ALA A 78 2.56 28.59 2.86
N VAL A 79 1.75 29.41 2.17
CA VAL A 79 2.05 30.84 1.93
C VAL A 79 2.14 31.63 3.24
N VAL A 80 1.24 31.38 4.20
CA VAL A 80 1.32 32.02 5.53
C VAL A 80 2.61 31.64 6.27
N ARG A 81 3.15 30.43 6.02
CA ARG A 81 4.41 29.96 6.59
C ARG A 81 5.65 30.41 5.82
N GLY A 82 5.49 31.22 4.77
CA GLY A 82 6.59 31.76 3.96
C GLY A 82 7.01 30.90 2.77
N TYR A 83 6.28 29.82 2.46
CA TYR A 83 6.55 28.99 1.28
C TYR A 83 5.68 29.43 0.09
N ARG A 84 6.17 29.28 -1.14
CA ARG A 84 5.44 29.53 -2.40
C ARG A 84 4.20 28.66 -2.52
N ASP A 85 4.31 27.38 -2.16
CA ASP A 85 3.23 26.40 -2.27
C ASP A 85 3.42 25.24 -1.27
N TYR A 86 2.40 24.40 -1.11
CA TYR A 86 2.45 23.26 -0.20
C TYR A 86 3.49 22.21 -0.62
N GLY A 87 3.87 22.15 -1.89
CA GLY A 87 4.93 21.24 -2.34
C GLY A 87 6.30 21.67 -1.86
N GLU A 88 6.57 22.98 -1.84
CA GLU A 88 7.79 23.54 -1.25
C GLU A 88 7.87 23.29 0.26
N ASP A 89 6.77 23.54 1.00
CA ASP A 89 6.67 23.21 2.44
C ASP A 89 6.99 21.73 2.72
N LEU A 90 6.54 20.81 1.86
CA LEU A 90 6.88 19.39 1.99
C LEU A 90 8.35 19.08 1.70
N ARG A 91 8.96 19.72 0.69
CA ARG A 91 10.36 19.49 0.31
C ARG A 91 11.35 20.10 1.30
N ASP A 92 10.97 21.13 2.05
CA ASP A 92 11.81 21.78 3.06
C ASP A 92 12.31 20.81 4.15
N ARG A 93 11.58 19.71 4.39
CA ARG A 93 12.00 18.63 5.31
C ARG A 93 13.31 17.97 4.94
N TYR A 94 13.72 18.06 3.68
CA TYR A 94 14.99 17.51 3.19
C TYR A 94 16.14 18.54 3.24
N GLY A 95 15.88 19.75 3.77
CA GLY A 95 16.88 20.81 3.90
C GLY A 95 17.23 21.46 2.56
N LYS A 96 18.46 21.97 2.46
CA LYS A 96 18.95 22.77 1.31
C LYS A 96 19.49 21.92 0.16
N ILE A 97 18.84 20.80 -0.15
CA ILE A 97 19.22 19.97 -1.31
C ILE A 97 18.48 20.42 -2.57
N SER A 98 19.08 20.17 -3.73
CA SER A 98 18.40 20.31 -5.03
C SER A 98 17.44 19.13 -5.24
N PHE A 99 16.42 19.01 -4.38
CA PHE A 99 15.56 17.83 -4.27
C PHE A 99 15.06 17.31 -5.63
N ASP A 100 14.51 18.20 -6.46
CA ASP A 100 13.95 17.81 -7.77
C ASP A 100 15.02 17.27 -8.73
N GLN A 101 16.26 17.79 -8.66
CA GLN A 101 17.38 17.32 -9.48
C GLN A 101 17.88 15.95 -8.99
N GLU A 102 18.03 15.77 -7.68
CA GLU A 102 18.47 14.50 -7.09
C GLU A 102 17.47 13.37 -7.39
N VAL A 103 16.18 13.62 -7.22
CA VAL A 103 15.12 12.65 -7.56
C VAL A 103 15.17 12.30 -9.04
N LYS A 104 15.38 13.29 -9.92
CA LYS A 104 15.50 13.05 -11.37
C LYS A 104 16.73 12.19 -11.70
N LEU A 105 17.89 12.47 -11.11
CA LEU A 105 19.12 11.70 -11.34
C LEU A 105 18.96 10.25 -10.87
N LEU A 106 18.37 10.03 -9.69
CA LEU A 106 18.08 8.68 -9.18
C LEU A 106 17.10 7.94 -10.10
N TYR A 107 16.04 8.61 -10.57
CA TYR A 107 15.09 8.03 -11.51
C TYR A 107 15.76 7.64 -12.83
N GLU A 108 16.60 8.51 -13.39
CA GLU A 108 17.34 8.24 -14.63
C GLU A 108 18.32 7.07 -14.46
N GLY A 109 18.94 6.91 -13.29
CA GLY A 109 19.79 5.75 -12.97
C GLY A 109 19.02 4.43 -12.90
N ILE A 110 17.77 4.44 -12.42
CA ILE A 110 16.92 3.23 -12.30
C ILE A 110 16.20 2.92 -13.64
N LEU A 111 15.98 3.93 -14.48
CA LEU A 111 15.16 3.83 -15.68
C LEU A 111 15.58 2.70 -16.66
N PRO A 112 16.87 2.44 -16.94
CA PRO A 112 17.27 1.33 -17.79
C PRO A 112 16.80 -0.02 -17.25
N LEU A 113 17.02 -0.28 -15.95
CA LEU A 113 16.57 -1.50 -15.28
C LEU A 113 15.05 -1.63 -15.31
N TYR A 114 14.33 -0.55 -15.02
CA TYR A 114 12.87 -0.54 -15.06
C TYR A 114 12.33 -0.84 -16.47
N LYS A 115 12.97 -0.33 -17.53
CA LYS A 115 12.56 -0.61 -18.92
C LYS A 115 12.69 -2.10 -19.28
N GLU A 116 13.80 -2.73 -18.89
CA GLU A 116 14.00 -4.18 -19.10
C GLU A 116 12.97 -5.00 -18.32
N LEU A 117 12.78 -4.69 -17.02
CA LEU A 117 11.78 -5.35 -16.18
C LEU A 117 10.36 -5.17 -16.74
N HIS A 118 10.01 -3.94 -17.15
CA HIS A 118 8.71 -3.64 -17.76
C HIS A 118 8.53 -4.43 -19.07
N ALA A 119 9.52 -4.47 -19.96
CA ALA A 119 9.44 -5.22 -21.21
C ALA A 119 9.25 -6.73 -20.96
N TYR A 120 10.01 -7.28 -20.02
CA TYR A 120 9.90 -8.69 -19.60
C TYR A 120 8.51 -9.00 -19.03
N VAL A 121 8.05 -8.26 -18.03
CA VAL A 121 6.74 -8.48 -17.39
C VAL A 121 5.61 -8.27 -18.39
N ARG A 122 5.69 -7.28 -19.27
CA ARG A 122 4.73 -7.04 -20.35
C ARG A 122 4.63 -8.27 -21.26
N ARG A 123 5.76 -8.86 -21.66
CA ARG A 123 5.75 -10.08 -22.49
C ARG A 123 5.08 -11.25 -21.75
N ARG A 124 5.44 -11.48 -20.49
CA ARG A 124 4.87 -12.57 -19.67
C ARG A 124 3.34 -12.41 -19.48
N LEU A 125 2.87 -11.19 -19.24
CA LEU A 125 1.45 -10.89 -19.16
C LEU A 125 0.73 -11.12 -20.50
N ASN A 126 1.33 -10.71 -21.62
CA ASN A 126 0.76 -10.95 -22.94
C ASN A 126 0.62 -12.45 -23.23
N ASP A 127 1.63 -13.25 -22.89
CA ASP A 127 1.61 -14.71 -23.10
C ASP A 127 0.56 -15.40 -22.19
N HIS A 128 0.38 -14.92 -20.96
CA HIS A 128 -0.61 -15.44 -20.00
C HIS A 128 -2.05 -15.07 -20.39
N TYR A 129 -2.30 -13.79 -20.69
CA TYR A 129 -3.64 -13.27 -21.01
C TYR A 129 -3.98 -13.29 -22.51
N LYS A 130 -3.08 -13.82 -23.36
CA LYS A 130 -3.23 -13.90 -24.83
C LYS A 130 -3.53 -12.54 -25.46
N LEU A 131 -2.75 -11.51 -25.08
CA LEU A 131 -2.93 -10.14 -25.55
C LEU A 131 -2.14 -9.86 -26.84
N GLU A 132 -2.73 -9.08 -27.75
CA GLU A 132 -2.08 -8.59 -28.96
C GLU A 132 -1.06 -7.48 -28.66
N GLN A 133 0.15 -7.88 -28.28
CA GLN A 133 1.38 -7.08 -28.09
C GLN A 133 1.18 -5.57 -27.81
N PRO A 134 0.48 -5.16 -26.74
CA PRO A 134 0.29 -3.75 -26.43
C PRO A 134 1.62 -3.07 -26.09
N LYS A 135 1.76 -1.79 -26.47
CA LYS A 135 2.93 -0.96 -26.10
C LYS A 135 3.04 -0.78 -24.58
N TYR A 136 1.93 -0.73 -23.85
CA TYR A 136 1.91 -0.52 -22.40
C TYR A 136 1.19 -1.68 -21.70
N ILE A 137 1.56 -1.96 -20.46
CA ILE A 137 0.84 -2.92 -19.63
C ILE A 137 -0.51 -2.31 -19.24
N LYS A 138 -1.59 -3.10 -19.30
CA LYS A 138 -2.91 -2.67 -18.82
C LYS A 138 -2.87 -2.53 -17.30
N GLN A 139 -3.23 -1.36 -16.77
CA GLN A 139 -3.11 -1.04 -15.33
C GLN A 139 -3.76 -2.07 -14.39
N HIS A 140 -4.96 -2.57 -14.72
CA HIS A 140 -5.70 -3.55 -13.93
C HIS A 140 -5.10 -4.97 -13.93
N LEU A 141 -4.01 -5.20 -14.66
CA LEU A 141 -3.29 -6.46 -14.73
C LEU A 141 -1.98 -6.46 -13.91
N LEU A 142 -1.70 -5.39 -13.16
CA LEU A 142 -0.46 -5.26 -12.39
C LEU A 142 -0.47 -5.97 -11.03
N GLY A 143 -1.57 -6.65 -10.68
CA GLY A 143 -1.70 -7.37 -9.41
C GLY A 143 -1.99 -6.46 -8.21
N ASP A 144 -2.15 -5.15 -8.43
CA ASP A 144 -2.42 -4.13 -7.42
C ASP A 144 -3.38 -3.07 -7.98
N MET A 145 -4.14 -2.39 -7.10
CA MET A 145 -5.10 -1.34 -7.50
C MET A 145 -4.42 -0.16 -8.22
N TRP A 146 -3.20 0.17 -7.81
CA TRP A 146 -2.45 1.33 -8.31
C TRP A 146 -1.23 0.93 -9.12
N GLY A 147 -0.98 -0.37 -9.31
CA GLY A 147 0.23 -0.87 -9.94
C GLY A 147 1.50 -0.51 -9.15
N ARG A 148 1.37 -0.29 -7.85
CA ARG A 148 2.45 0.15 -6.95
C ARG A 148 3.53 -0.91 -6.80
N PHE A 149 3.11 -2.16 -6.67
CA PHE A 149 3.97 -3.32 -6.56
C PHE A 149 3.48 -4.40 -7.50
N TRP A 150 4.41 -5.13 -8.13
CA TRP A 150 4.12 -6.21 -9.07
C TRP A 150 4.40 -7.60 -8.46
N THR A 151 4.47 -7.68 -7.13
CA THR A 151 4.78 -8.91 -6.37
C THR A 151 3.79 -10.03 -6.68
N HIS A 152 2.50 -9.71 -6.81
CA HIS A 152 1.45 -10.66 -7.19
C HIS A 152 1.56 -11.18 -8.65
N LEU A 153 2.45 -10.62 -9.47
CA LEU A 153 2.75 -11.15 -10.80
C LEU A 153 3.84 -12.21 -10.80
N TYR A 154 4.45 -12.53 -9.66
CA TYR A 154 5.58 -13.46 -9.57
C TYR A 154 5.30 -14.80 -10.24
N SER A 155 4.13 -15.42 -9.99
CA SER A 155 3.76 -16.70 -10.61
C SER A 155 3.63 -16.64 -12.15
N ILE A 156 3.36 -15.46 -12.71
CA ILE A 156 3.29 -15.22 -14.16
C ILE A 156 4.70 -14.94 -14.70
N ALA A 157 5.49 -14.17 -13.98
CA ALA A 157 6.78 -13.64 -14.40
C ALA A 157 7.99 -14.40 -13.83
N VAL A 158 7.80 -15.62 -13.31
CA VAL A 158 8.91 -16.42 -12.79
C VAL A 158 9.88 -16.80 -13.94
N PRO A 159 11.18 -16.49 -13.84
CA PRO A 159 12.14 -16.81 -14.90
C PRO A 159 12.38 -18.30 -15.08
N PHE A 160 12.41 -19.05 -13.98
CA PHE A 160 12.71 -20.49 -13.96
C PHE A 160 11.60 -21.26 -13.24
N LEU A 161 10.79 -22.00 -14.00
CA LEU A 161 9.72 -22.82 -13.45
C LEU A 161 10.31 -23.93 -12.55
N GLY A 162 9.63 -24.21 -11.43
CA GLY A 162 10.05 -25.26 -10.48
C GLY A 162 11.12 -24.83 -9.48
N ARG A 163 11.68 -23.61 -9.57
CA ARG A 163 12.50 -23.01 -8.50
C ARG A 163 11.62 -22.02 -7.73
N THR A 164 11.11 -22.46 -6.59
CA THR A 164 10.26 -21.63 -5.73
C THR A 164 11.09 -20.59 -4.98
N GLN A 165 10.66 -19.33 -5.02
CA GLN A 165 10.92 -18.42 -3.90
C GLN A 165 10.33 -19.05 -2.63
N HIS A 166 11.04 -18.91 -1.51
CA HIS A 166 10.57 -19.40 -0.22
C HIS A 166 9.45 -18.50 0.31
N ASP A 167 8.22 -18.65 -0.21
CA ASP A 167 7.04 -18.23 0.55
C ASP A 167 6.91 -19.18 1.74
N LEU A 168 7.26 -18.66 2.91
CA LEU A 168 7.26 -19.42 4.16
C LEU A 168 5.88 -19.44 4.84
N SER A 169 4.84 -18.84 4.25
CA SER A 169 3.52 -18.70 4.87
C SER A 169 2.93 -20.04 5.33
N GLU A 170 2.99 -21.08 4.49
CA GLU A 170 2.48 -22.41 4.85
C GLU A 170 3.35 -23.09 5.90
N THR A 171 4.67 -22.87 5.89
CA THR A 171 5.57 -23.38 6.92
C THR A 171 5.31 -22.69 8.26
N MET A 172 5.09 -21.38 8.27
CA MET A 172 4.74 -20.61 9.47
C MET A 172 3.44 -21.15 10.10
N LYS A 173 2.40 -21.40 9.30
CA LYS A 173 1.15 -22.01 9.78
C LYS A 173 1.37 -23.42 10.34
N LYS A 174 2.14 -24.27 9.63
CA LYS A 174 2.49 -25.62 10.11
C LYS A 174 3.28 -25.61 11.41
N GLN A 175 4.07 -24.57 11.65
CA GLN A 175 4.81 -24.35 12.90
C GLN A 175 4.00 -23.57 13.95
N ASN A 176 2.70 -23.39 13.75
CA ASN A 176 1.80 -22.67 14.65
C ASN A 176 2.30 -21.27 15.02
N TYR A 177 2.78 -20.50 14.03
CA TYR A 177 3.07 -19.08 14.24
C TYR A 177 1.81 -18.33 14.66
N THR A 178 1.93 -17.53 15.71
CA THR A 178 0.95 -16.52 16.13
C THR A 178 1.41 -15.14 15.66
N VAL A 179 0.51 -14.16 15.64
CA VAL A 179 0.87 -12.78 15.32
C VAL A 179 1.87 -12.23 16.33
N GLU A 180 1.68 -12.51 17.62
CA GLU A 180 2.66 -12.14 18.65
C GLU A 180 4.05 -12.71 18.37
N LYS A 181 4.14 -13.99 17.98
CA LYS A 181 5.42 -14.62 17.60
C LYS A 181 6.08 -13.92 16.40
N MET A 182 5.31 -13.44 15.43
CA MET A 182 5.85 -12.67 14.30
C MET A 182 6.53 -11.37 14.79
N PHE A 183 5.87 -10.61 15.66
CA PHE A 183 6.44 -9.39 16.23
C PHE A 183 7.64 -9.66 17.16
N LEU A 184 7.61 -10.73 17.94
CA LEU A 184 8.76 -11.16 18.74
C LEU A 184 9.94 -11.58 17.85
N THR A 185 9.68 -12.28 16.74
CA THR A 185 10.72 -12.64 15.76
C THR A 185 11.38 -11.39 15.18
N ALA A 186 10.59 -10.36 14.86
CA ALA A 186 11.12 -9.07 14.39
C ALA A 186 11.92 -8.34 15.49
N GLN A 187 11.43 -8.35 16.74
CA GLN A 187 12.15 -7.77 17.87
C GLN A 187 13.52 -8.45 18.08
N ASP A 188 13.56 -9.78 18.04
CA ASP A 188 14.78 -10.56 18.26
C ASP A 188 15.85 -10.21 17.23
N PHE A 189 15.45 -9.96 15.98
CA PHE A 189 16.36 -9.46 14.94
C PHE A 189 16.99 -8.12 15.35
N TYR A 190 16.21 -7.13 15.78
CA TYR A 190 16.74 -5.83 16.19
C TYR A 190 17.57 -5.90 17.48
N VAL A 191 17.17 -6.71 18.45
CA VAL A 191 17.95 -6.95 19.68
C VAL A 191 19.28 -7.64 19.36
N SER A 192 19.31 -8.55 18.39
CA SER A 192 20.56 -9.18 17.94
C SER A 192 21.58 -8.19 17.35
N LEU A 193 21.10 -7.04 16.86
CA LEU A 193 21.92 -5.92 16.38
C LEU A 193 22.32 -4.95 17.51
N GLY A 194 21.96 -5.24 18.76
CA GLY A 194 22.22 -4.40 19.92
C GLY A 194 21.22 -3.25 20.13
N LEU A 195 20.07 -3.26 19.44
CA LEU A 195 19.00 -2.28 19.70
C LEU A 195 18.16 -2.68 20.92
N LYS A 196 17.37 -1.74 21.42
CA LYS A 196 16.48 -1.95 22.56
C LYS A 196 15.30 -2.83 22.18
N PRO A 197 14.84 -3.72 23.08
CA PRO A 197 13.57 -4.44 22.89
C PRO A 197 12.39 -3.47 22.96
N LEU A 198 11.23 -3.90 22.44
CA LEU A 198 10.00 -3.14 22.54
C LEU A 198 9.51 -3.14 24.01
N PRO A 199 8.90 -2.04 24.49
CA PRO A 199 8.36 -2.00 25.84
C PRO A 199 7.14 -2.92 25.97
N SER A 200 6.83 -3.39 27.19
CA SER A 200 5.64 -4.23 27.41
C SER A 200 4.33 -3.52 27.02
N SER A 201 4.28 -2.18 27.13
CA SER A 201 3.17 -1.37 26.65
C SER A 201 2.89 -1.55 25.16
N PHE A 202 3.91 -1.80 24.34
CA PHE A 202 3.76 -2.01 22.90
C PHE A 202 2.84 -3.20 22.63
N PHE A 203 3.11 -4.37 23.22
CA PHE A 203 2.32 -5.58 23.00
C PHE A 203 0.92 -5.47 23.60
N ASN A 204 0.79 -4.78 24.74
CA ASN A 204 -0.50 -4.63 25.43
C ASN A 204 -1.45 -3.64 24.75
N LEU A 205 -0.92 -2.62 24.07
CA LEU A 205 -1.72 -1.48 23.59
C LEU A 205 -1.78 -1.35 22.07
N SER A 206 -0.95 -2.09 21.33
CA SER A 206 -0.99 -2.12 19.87
C SER A 206 -2.16 -2.94 19.35
N MET A 207 -2.66 -2.58 18.17
CA MET A 207 -3.62 -3.39 17.42
C MET A 207 -2.83 -4.23 16.42
N LEU A 208 -2.37 -5.40 16.86
CA LEU A 208 -1.58 -6.32 16.02
C LEU A 208 -2.46 -7.26 15.18
N GLU A 209 -3.72 -7.42 15.55
CA GLU A 209 -4.71 -8.23 14.84
C GLU A 209 -5.97 -7.41 14.54
N LYS A 210 -6.76 -7.84 13.54
CA LYS A 210 -8.04 -7.18 13.26
C LYS A 210 -9.05 -7.51 14.37
N PRO A 211 -9.60 -6.52 15.08
CA PRO A 211 -10.66 -6.75 16.04
C PRO A 211 -11.94 -7.28 15.38
N SER A 212 -12.66 -8.16 16.07
CA SER A 212 -13.94 -8.71 15.59
C SER A 212 -15.15 -7.84 15.93
N ASP A 213 -15.02 -6.92 16.87
CA ASP A 213 -16.10 -6.09 17.43
C ASP A 213 -16.33 -4.77 16.70
N ARG A 214 -15.41 -4.35 15.81
CA ARG A 214 -15.47 -3.03 15.17
C ARG A 214 -14.76 -2.96 13.83
N ASP A 215 -15.17 -1.99 13.01
CA ASP A 215 -14.48 -1.62 11.79
C ASP A 215 -13.26 -0.74 12.11
N VAL A 216 -12.14 -1.01 11.44
CA VAL A 216 -10.86 -0.32 11.66
C VAL A 216 -10.10 -0.10 10.35
N VAL A 217 -9.18 0.87 10.35
CA VAL A 217 -8.25 1.10 9.24
C VAL A 217 -7.12 0.07 9.32
N CYS A 218 -7.13 -0.90 8.41
CA CYS A 218 -6.18 -2.02 8.39
C CYS A 218 -4.85 -1.73 7.66
N HIS A 219 -4.53 -0.48 7.33
CA HIS A 219 -3.24 -0.15 6.69
C HIS A 219 -2.13 -0.12 7.75
N PRO A 220 -1.00 -0.86 7.57
CA PRO A 220 0.08 -0.89 8.56
C PRO A 220 0.61 0.52 8.85
N THR A 221 0.64 0.88 10.12
CA THR A 221 1.16 2.18 10.59
C THR A 221 1.85 2.01 11.93
N ALA A 222 2.96 2.73 12.12
CA ALA A 222 3.65 2.87 13.40
C ALA A 222 3.35 4.25 14.00
N TRP A 223 3.11 4.28 15.30
CA TRP A 223 2.64 5.46 16.03
C TRP A 223 3.58 5.77 17.19
N ASP A 224 4.03 7.02 17.21
CA ASP A 224 4.71 7.65 18.34
C ASP A 224 3.72 8.60 19.02
N PHE A 225 3.50 8.42 20.33
CA PHE A 225 2.59 9.24 21.13
C PHE A 225 3.27 10.47 21.73
N PHE A 226 4.54 10.73 21.38
CA PHE A 226 5.33 11.90 21.74
C PHE A 226 5.58 12.05 23.26
N ASP A 227 5.49 10.96 24.01
CA ASP A 227 5.79 10.92 25.46
C ASP A 227 7.08 10.15 25.78
N SER A 228 7.80 9.70 24.74
CA SER A 228 9.01 8.87 24.82
C SER A 228 8.82 7.50 25.50
N LYS A 229 7.58 7.05 25.68
CA LYS A 229 7.24 5.80 26.40
C LYS A 229 6.27 4.91 25.62
N ASP A 230 5.29 5.51 24.97
CA ASP A 230 4.21 4.82 24.29
C ASP A 230 4.42 4.83 22.77
N PHE A 231 4.75 3.65 22.26
CA PHE A 231 4.95 3.38 20.85
C PHE A 231 4.08 2.20 20.47
N ARG A 232 3.37 2.30 19.34
CA ARG A 232 2.39 1.29 18.94
C ARG A 232 2.41 0.99 17.45
N ILE A 233 1.94 -0.20 17.09
CA ILE A 233 1.59 -0.54 15.72
C ILE A 233 0.07 -0.74 15.61
N SER A 234 -0.48 -0.30 14.47
CA SER A 234 -1.84 -0.61 14.05
C SER A 234 -1.80 -1.33 12.71
N MET A 235 -1.99 -2.65 12.73
CA MET A 235 -1.93 -3.53 11.57
C MET A 235 -2.90 -4.70 11.74
N CYS A 236 -3.64 -5.04 10.68
CA CYS A 236 -4.47 -6.23 10.65
C CYS A 236 -3.62 -7.42 10.17
N THR A 237 -2.68 -7.88 11.00
CA THR A 237 -1.68 -8.87 10.62
C THR A 237 -2.31 -10.23 10.36
N ARG A 238 -1.82 -10.91 9.33
CA ARG A 238 -2.16 -12.28 8.96
C ARG A 238 -0.91 -13.15 9.10
N ILE A 239 -1.10 -14.45 9.38
CA ILE A 239 0.02 -15.40 9.37
C ILE A 239 0.45 -15.68 7.93
N SER A 240 1.31 -14.79 7.41
CA SER A 240 1.90 -14.85 6.09
C SER A 240 3.33 -14.32 6.11
N PHE A 241 4.15 -14.75 5.16
CA PHE A 241 5.53 -14.28 5.04
C PHE A 241 5.60 -12.79 4.62
N ASP A 242 4.64 -12.32 3.82
CA ASP A 242 4.52 -10.90 3.42
C ASP A 242 4.24 -10.00 4.63
N ASP A 243 3.31 -10.41 5.49
CA ASP A 243 2.98 -9.70 6.73
C ASP A 243 4.08 -9.84 7.81
N LEU A 244 5.02 -10.80 7.70
CA LEU A 244 6.21 -10.87 8.57
C LEU A 244 7.29 -9.85 8.16
N LEU A 245 7.39 -9.57 6.86
CA LEU A 245 8.33 -8.59 6.31
C LEU A 245 7.83 -7.14 6.47
N THR A 246 6.51 -6.97 6.53
CA THR A 246 5.82 -5.68 6.67
C THR A 246 5.93 -5.14 8.09
#